data_AF-A0A3A8NN86-F1
#
_entry.id   AF-A0A3A8NN86-F1
#
_cell.length_a   1.000
_cell.length_b   1.000
_cell.length_c   1.000
_cell.angle_alpha   90.00
_cell.angle_beta   90.00
_cell.angle_gamma   90.00
#
_symmetry.space_group_name_H-M   'P 1'
#
loop_
_entity.id
_entity.type
_entity.pdbx_description
1 polymer ?
#
loop_
_entity_poly.entity_id
_entity_poly.type
_entity_poly.pdbx_seq_one_letter_code
_entity_poly.pdbx_strand_id
1 'polypeptide(L)'
;MSLAEGVALRCPDADDARLEGPGRSLRLGLLAPGVRAVFESLADGGIQETEVPAAAGTDASLAWYWLDLAGDGGLLSWTVEERGNLLMTLTPASASFLRRRASFDANVPLQLSRFAHTRMAAGHAVLDCPTVHATAALHDRRVVSLLFDMARPTLLARLNQFNTGIESATLRELVRLLAETGILVQNGLDVPASEETLTALRQWEPHDLLFHLRSRGWGHQT
;
A
#
# COMPACT_ATOMS: atom_id res chain seq x y z
N MET A 1 3.88 9.11 -3.46
CA MET A 1 4.75 7.91 -3.45
C MET A 1 6.14 8.35 -3.06
N SER A 2 6.89 7.52 -2.35
CA SER A 2 8.30 7.75 -2.02
C SER A 2 9.08 6.44 -2.08
N LEU A 3 10.42 6.50 -2.02
CA LEU A 3 11.19 5.29 -1.70
C LEU A 3 10.78 4.78 -0.31
N ALA A 4 10.72 3.46 -0.15
CA ALA A 4 10.49 2.84 1.15
C ALA A 4 11.68 3.07 2.10
N GLU A 5 11.44 2.94 3.40
CA GLU A 5 12.50 3.13 4.39
C GLU A 5 13.68 2.18 4.14
N GLY A 6 14.89 2.72 4.20
CA GLY A 6 16.12 1.97 3.90
C GLY A 6 16.36 1.68 2.42
N VAL A 7 15.48 2.14 1.51
CA VAL A 7 15.70 2.06 0.06
C VAL A 7 16.39 3.31 -0.45
N ALA A 8 17.42 3.14 -1.28
CA ALA A 8 18.14 4.24 -1.92
C ALA A 8 18.26 4.03 -3.43
N LEU A 9 18.17 5.12 -4.18
CA LEU A 9 18.60 5.17 -5.58
C LEU A 9 20.13 5.29 -5.62
N ARG A 10 20.78 4.35 -6.30
CA ARG A 10 22.22 4.33 -6.54
C ARG A 10 22.49 4.42 -8.03
N CYS A 11 23.36 5.35 -8.41
CA CYS A 11 23.81 5.54 -9.78
C CYS A 11 25.36 5.51 -9.80
N PRO A 12 26.00 4.36 -9.58
CA PRO A 12 27.46 4.22 -9.62
C PRO A 12 28.04 4.71 -10.96
N ASP A 13 27.37 4.37 -12.06
CA ASP A 13 27.70 4.79 -13.43
C ASP A 13 26.44 5.25 -14.17
N ALA A 14 26.61 5.92 -15.31
CA ALA A 14 25.49 6.42 -16.13
C ALA A 14 24.52 5.32 -16.59
N ASP A 15 25.03 4.11 -16.82
CA ASP A 15 24.30 2.95 -17.37
C ASP A 15 23.86 1.93 -16.31
N ASP A 16 24.07 2.22 -15.02
CA ASP A 16 23.82 1.25 -13.95
C ASP A 16 23.07 1.86 -12.76
N ALA A 17 21.91 2.45 -13.03
CA ALA A 17 21.01 2.88 -11.96
C ALA A 17 20.34 1.68 -11.29
N ARG A 18 20.24 1.71 -9.96
CA ARG A 18 19.66 0.65 -9.13
C ARG A 18 18.88 1.23 -7.96
N LEU A 19 17.79 0.59 -7.59
CA LEU A 19 17.21 0.72 -6.25
C LEU A 19 17.79 -0.37 -5.37
N GLU A 20 18.31 0.00 -4.21
CA GLU A 20 18.86 -0.92 -3.22
C GLU A 20 18.12 -0.76 -1.91
N GLY A 21 17.53 -1.85 -1.41
CA GLY A 21 16.88 -1.89 -0.11
C GLY A 21 17.28 -3.14 0.69
N PRO A 22 16.82 -3.26 1.95
CA PRO A 22 17.29 -4.28 2.89
C PRO A 22 17.07 -5.74 2.45
N GLY A 23 16.03 -6.01 1.66
CA GLY A 23 15.68 -7.36 1.22
C GLY A 23 15.61 -7.56 -0.29
N ARG A 24 15.80 -6.48 -1.08
CA ARG A 24 15.68 -6.53 -2.54
C ARG A 24 16.49 -5.41 -3.18
N SER A 25 17.04 -5.70 -4.36
CA SER A 25 17.56 -4.69 -5.27
C SER A 25 16.86 -4.82 -6.63
N LEU A 26 16.61 -3.69 -7.27
CA LEU A 26 16.07 -3.62 -8.62
C LEU A 26 17.06 -2.86 -9.51
N ARG A 27 17.61 -3.55 -10.50
CA ARG A 27 18.46 -2.92 -11.51
C ARG A 27 17.59 -2.26 -12.57
N LEU A 28 17.70 -0.93 -12.67
CA LEU A 28 17.00 -0.12 -13.66
C LEU A 28 17.82 0.01 -14.96
N GLY A 29 19.15 -0.11 -14.84
CA GLY A 29 20.08 0.01 -15.97
C GLY A 29 20.23 1.46 -16.42
N LEU A 30 20.32 1.67 -17.73
CA LEU A 30 20.33 3.00 -18.31
C LEU A 30 18.93 3.61 -18.23
N LEU A 31 18.78 4.62 -17.38
CA LEU A 31 17.53 5.36 -17.23
C LEU A 31 17.37 6.41 -18.32
N ALA A 32 16.25 6.37 -19.03
CA ALA A 32 15.80 7.49 -19.82
C ALA A 32 15.62 8.74 -18.92
N PRO A 33 15.87 9.96 -19.43
CA PRO A 33 15.88 11.17 -18.61
C PRO A 33 14.60 11.37 -17.78
N GLY A 34 13.42 11.08 -18.35
CA GLY A 34 12.16 11.22 -17.63
C GLY A 34 11.99 10.20 -16.51
N VAL A 35 12.45 8.96 -16.71
CA VAL A 35 12.42 7.93 -15.67
C VAL A 35 13.36 8.30 -14.53
N ARG A 36 14.56 8.81 -14.85
CA ARG A 36 15.52 9.30 -13.87
C ARG A 36 14.92 10.41 -13.02
N ALA A 37 14.29 11.42 -13.64
CA ALA A 37 13.67 12.53 -12.92
C ALA A 37 12.62 12.03 -11.90
N VAL A 38 11.78 11.06 -12.27
CA VAL A 38 10.79 10.46 -11.36
C VAL A 38 11.45 9.78 -10.17
N PHE A 39 12.50 8.98 -10.38
CA PHE A 39 13.19 8.28 -9.28
C PHE A 39 14.02 9.22 -8.41
N GLU A 40 14.55 10.31 -8.97
CA GLU A 40 15.19 11.38 -8.21
C GLU A 40 14.17 12.09 -7.31
N SER A 41 12.97 12.42 -7.81
CA SER A 41 11.89 12.96 -6.97
C SER A 41 11.45 11.98 -5.88
N LEU A 42 11.36 10.68 -6.19
CA LEU A 42 11.06 9.66 -5.19
C LEU A 42 12.11 9.61 -4.05
N ALA A 43 13.38 9.83 -4.39
CA ALA A 43 14.48 9.87 -3.43
C ALA A 43 14.52 11.19 -2.63
N ASP A 44 14.04 12.29 -3.23
CA ASP A 44 13.99 13.63 -2.65
C ASP A 44 12.63 13.96 -2.00
N GLY A 45 12.07 13.00 -1.26
CA GLY A 45 10.84 13.21 -0.47
C GLY A 45 9.54 12.77 -1.14
N GLY A 46 9.57 12.35 -2.40
CA GLY A 46 8.44 11.71 -3.07
C GLY A 46 7.87 12.47 -4.26
N ILE A 47 6.88 11.86 -4.91
CA ILE A 47 6.14 12.41 -6.05
C ILE A 47 4.66 11.99 -5.98
N GLN A 48 3.73 12.88 -6.36
CA GLN A 48 2.32 12.48 -6.49
C GLN A 48 2.10 11.65 -7.75
N GLU A 49 1.19 10.67 -7.71
CA GLU A 49 0.88 9.82 -8.87
C GLU A 49 0.44 10.64 -10.09
N THR A 50 -0.26 11.77 -9.86
CA THR A 50 -0.71 12.71 -10.90
C THR A 50 0.42 13.52 -11.54
N GLU A 51 1.57 13.65 -10.87
CA GLU A 51 2.73 14.42 -11.35
C GLU A 51 3.71 13.57 -12.17
N VAL A 52 3.63 12.24 -12.05
CA VAL A 52 4.50 11.30 -12.77
C VAL A 52 4.53 11.55 -14.28
N PRO A 53 3.40 11.75 -15.00
CA PRO A 53 3.45 11.99 -16.44
C PRO A 53 4.17 13.29 -16.80
N ALA A 54 4.02 14.34 -16.00
CA ALA A 54 4.67 15.62 -16.23
C ALA A 54 6.19 15.53 -15.98
N ALA A 55 6.59 14.87 -14.89
CA ALA A 55 8.01 14.66 -14.55
C ALA A 55 8.71 13.74 -15.58
N ALA A 56 8.02 12.71 -16.06
CA ALA A 56 8.57 11.76 -17.01
C ALA A 56 8.57 12.24 -18.47
N GLY A 57 7.73 13.23 -18.82
CA GLY A 57 7.61 13.72 -20.18
C GLY A 57 7.25 12.59 -21.17
N THR A 58 8.08 12.42 -22.21
CA THR A 58 7.87 11.37 -23.23
C THR A 58 8.08 9.94 -22.69
N ASP A 59 8.69 9.78 -21.52
CA ASP A 59 9.03 8.49 -20.93
C ASP A 59 7.97 7.98 -19.94
N ALA A 60 6.80 8.62 -19.87
CA ALA A 60 5.77 8.33 -18.86
C ALA A 60 5.37 6.85 -18.76
N SER A 61 5.20 6.16 -19.89
CA SER A 61 4.87 4.72 -19.89
C SER A 61 5.99 3.86 -19.30
N LEU A 62 7.25 4.21 -19.57
CA LEU A 62 8.40 3.50 -19.03
C LEU A 62 8.59 3.80 -17.54
N ALA A 63 8.32 5.04 -17.11
CA ALA A 63 8.31 5.40 -15.70
C ALA A 63 7.27 4.57 -14.93
N TRP A 64 6.04 4.46 -15.44
CA TRP A 64 5.01 3.62 -14.81
C TRP A 64 5.38 2.14 -14.74
N TYR A 65 5.99 1.59 -15.79
CA TYR A 65 6.49 0.22 -15.77
C TYR A 65 7.47 0.00 -14.60
N TRP A 66 8.45 0.88 -14.44
CA TRP A 66 9.44 0.76 -13.36
C TRP A 66 8.85 1.03 -11.98
N LEU A 67 7.92 1.97 -11.86
CA LEU A 67 7.20 2.24 -10.61
C LEU A 67 6.39 1.03 -10.17
N ASP A 68 5.76 0.31 -11.11
CA ASP A 68 5.01 -0.90 -10.79
C ASP A 68 5.94 -2.03 -10.37
N LEU A 69 7.05 -2.23 -11.07
CA LEU A 69 8.03 -3.25 -10.71
C LEU A 69 8.73 -2.96 -9.36
N ALA A 70 9.01 -1.69 -9.06
CA ALA A 70 9.53 -1.26 -7.77
C ALA A 70 8.48 -1.39 -6.66
N GLY A 71 7.23 -1.03 -6.96
CA GLY A 71 6.09 -1.16 -6.06
C GLY A 71 5.86 -2.61 -5.64
N ASP A 72 5.73 -3.53 -6.61
CA ASP A 72 5.61 -4.99 -6.38
C ASP A 72 6.89 -5.64 -5.86
N GLY A 73 7.95 -4.88 -5.66
CA GLY A 73 9.18 -5.30 -5.01
C GLY A 73 9.29 -4.88 -3.55
N GLY A 74 8.30 -4.15 -3.04
CA GLY A 74 8.36 -3.54 -1.71
C GLY A 74 9.36 -2.39 -1.60
N LEU A 75 9.72 -1.75 -2.72
CA LEU A 75 10.72 -0.68 -2.76
C LEU A 75 10.12 0.72 -2.65
N LEU A 76 8.80 0.85 -2.73
CA LEU A 76 8.08 2.13 -2.65
C LEU A 76 7.13 2.15 -1.46
N SER A 77 6.87 3.34 -0.92
CA SER A 77 5.82 3.59 0.07
C SER A 77 4.79 4.57 -0.48
N TRP A 78 3.57 4.49 0.05
CA TRP A 78 2.44 5.31 -0.39
C TRP A 78 1.87 6.09 0.77
N THR A 79 1.87 7.41 0.66
CA THR A 79 1.27 8.31 1.62
C THR A 79 0.03 8.93 1.01
N VAL A 80 -1.06 8.95 1.77
CA VAL A 80 -2.25 9.74 1.46
C VAL A 80 -2.28 10.94 2.37
N GLU A 81 -2.44 12.11 1.77
CA GLU A 81 -2.47 13.39 2.45
C GLU A 81 -3.70 14.17 2.05
N GLU A 82 -4.17 15.04 2.95
CA GLU A 82 -5.24 15.97 2.65
C GLU A 82 -4.90 17.35 3.22
N ARG A 83 -4.77 18.33 2.31
CA ARG A 83 -4.49 19.73 2.67
C ARG A 83 -3.25 19.85 3.58
N GLY A 84 -2.20 19.08 3.27
CA GLY A 84 -0.94 19.04 4.02
C GLY A 84 -0.96 18.19 5.30
N ASN A 85 -2.07 17.52 5.62
CA ASN A 85 -2.13 16.60 6.75
C ASN A 85 -1.94 15.17 6.27
N LEU A 86 -0.97 14.47 6.86
CA LEU A 86 -0.79 13.03 6.64
C LEU A 86 -2.01 12.29 7.18
N LEU A 87 -2.64 11.46 6.36
CA LEU A 87 -3.74 10.60 6.79
C LEU A 87 -3.23 9.18 7.07
N MET A 88 -2.49 8.62 6.12
CA MET A 88 -2.02 7.25 6.16
C MET A 88 -0.72 7.11 5.37
N THR A 89 0.23 6.33 5.90
CA THR A 89 1.41 5.87 5.15
C THR A 89 1.41 4.35 5.10
N LEU A 90 1.29 3.80 3.90
CA LEU A 90 1.43 2.37 3.61
C LEU A 90 2.89 2.06 3.27
N THR A 91 3.48 1.17 4.07
CA THR A 91 4.88 0.74 3.94
C THR A 91 4.94 -0.77 3.71
N PRO A 92 5.61 -1.24 2.64
CA PRO A 92 5.93 -2.64 2.46
C PRO A 92 6.76 -3.19 3.62
N ALA A 93 6.54 -4.46 3.93
CA ALA A 93 7.20 -5.14 5.05
C ALA A 93 8.24 -6.16 4.62
N SER A 94 8.21 -6.55 3.35
CA SER A 94 9.21 -7.46 2.78
C SER A 94 9.22 -7.35 1.26
N ALA A 95 10.23 -7.99 0.66
CA ALA A 95 10.39 -8.12 -0.79
C ALA A 95 9.28 -8.95 -1.48
N SER A 96 8.41 -9.61 -0.69
CA SER A 96 7.25 -10.38 -1.17
C SER A 96 5.97 -9.54 -1.24
N PHE A 97 6.06 -8.24 -0.95
CA PHE A 97 4.95 -7.32 -1.12
C PHE A 97 4.49 -7.25 -2.57
N LEU A 98 3.17 -7.29 -2.78
CA LEU A 98 2.55 -7.17 -4.08
C LEU A 98 1.34 -6.24 -3.96
N ARG A 99 1.19 -5.31 -4.90
CA ARG A 99 0.05 -4.39 -4.93
C ARG A 99 -0.87 -4.77 -6.09
N ARG A 100 -1.99 -5.41 -5.76
CA ARG A 100 -2.97 -5.93 -6.71
C ARG A 100 -3.86 -4.81 -7.25
N ARG A 101 -3.34 -3.90 -8.09
CA ARG A 101 -4.09 -2.75 -8.64
C ARG A 101 -5.47 -3.09 -9.23
N ALA A 102 -5.60 -4.27 -9.85
CA ALA A 102 -6.86 -4.72 -10.43
C ALA A 102 -7.95 -5.12 -9.41
N SER A 103 -7.67 -5.09 -8.10
CA SER A 103 -8.62 -5.54 -7.06
C SER A 103 -9.60 -4.46 -6.58
N PHE A 104 -9.46 -3.20 -7.02
CA PHE A 104 -10.33 -2.13 -6.55
C PHE A 104 -11.49 -1.87 -7.52
N ASP A 105 -12.71 -2.18 -7.07
CA ASP A 105 -13.97 -1.75 -7.69
C ASP A 105 -14.79 -0.96 -6.66
N ALA A 106 -15.04 0.32 -6.96
CA ALA A 106 -15.80 1.20 -6.08
C ALA A 106 -17.30 0.83 -5.94
N ASN A 107 -17.80 -0.07 -6.81
CA ASN A 107 -19.18 -0.53 -6.82
C ASN A 107 -19.39 -1.84 -6.05
N VAL A 108 -18.31 -2.47 -5.57
CA VAL A 108 -18.36 -3.69 -4.76
C VAL A 108 -18.18 -3.33 -3.28
N PRO A 109 -18.98 -3.90 -2.36
CA PRO A 109 -18.75 -3.68 -0.94
C PRO A 109 -17.38 -4.21 -0.51
N LEU A 110 -16.67 -3.40 0.27
CA LEU A 110 -15.37 -3.73 0.84
C LEU A 110 -15.50 -3.87 2.35
N GLN A 111 -14.71 -4.76 2.94
CA GLN A 111 -14.63 -4.97 4.37
C GLN A 111 -13.16 -5.14 4.78
N LEU A 112 -12.81 -4.80 6.02
CA LEU A 112 -11.53 -5.21 6.59
C LEU A 112 -11.38 -6.72 6.56
N SER A 113 -10.20 -7.19 6.18
CA SER A 113 -9.79 -8.57 6.40
C SER A 113 -10.05 -8.95 7.85
N ARG A 114 -10.52 -10.17 8.09
CA ARG A 114 -10.73 -10.67 9.46
C ARG A 114 -9.43 -10.84 10.25
N PHE A 115 -8.30 -10.83 9.55
CA PHE A 115 -6.96 -10.89 10.13
C PHE A 115 -6.37 -9.50 10.39
N ALA A 116 -7.01 -8.44 9.88
CA ALA A 116 -6.57 -7.08 10.11
C ALA A 116 -6.72 -6.71 11.59
N HIS A 117 -5.69 -6.10 12.17
CA HIS A 117 -5.70 -5.61 13.54
C HIS A 117 -4.90 -4.32 13.65
N THR A 118 -5.20 -3.53 14.67
CA THR A 118 -4.43 -2.33 14.99
C THR A 118 -3.52 -2.58 16.18
N ARG A 119 -2.33 -1.99 16.13
CA ARG A 119 -1.37 -1.97 17.23
C ARG A 119 -0.74 -0.59 17.34
N MET A 120 -0.21 -0.26 18.51
CA MET A 120 0.58 0.96 18.69
C MET A 120 2.04 0.69 18.38
N ALA A 121 2.68 1.55 17.60
CA ALA A 121 4.12 1.55 17.36
C ALA A 121 4.62 2.96 17.08
N ALA A 122 5.81 3.30 17.58
CA ALA A 122 6.45 4.60 17.38
C ALA A 122 5.48 5.81 17.56
N GLY A 123 4.62 5.75 18.59
CA GLY A 123 3.69 6.83 18.94
C GLY A 123 2.44 6.97 18.06
N HIS A 124 2.21 6.08 17.09
CA HIS A 124 1.02 6.10 16.23
C HIS A 124 0.33 4.73 16.17
N ALA A 125 -0.92 4.72 15.70
CA ALA A 125 -1.64 3.50 15.42
C ALA A 125 -1.18 2.93 14.08
N VAL A 126 -0.92 1.63 14.02
CA VAL A 126 -0.53 0.90 12.83
C VAL A 126 -1.58 -0.16 12.55
N LEU A 127 -2.13 -0.14 11.34
CA LEU A 127 -2.96 -1.20 10.80
C LEU A 127 -2.05 -2.26 10.17
N ASP A 128 -2.23 -3.49 10.61
CA ASP A 128 -1.41 -4.65 10.28
C ASP A 128 -2.34 -5.80 9.87
N CYS A 129 -1.91 -6.64 8.93
CA CYS A 129 -2.69 -7.79 8.48
C CYS A 129 -1.73 -8.96 8.16
N PRO A 130 -1.79 -10.07 8.91
CA PRO A 130 -0.88 -11.19 8.73
C PRO A 130 -0.97 -11.92 7.38
N THR A 131 -1.94 -11.59 6.53
CA THR A 131 -2.05 -12.17 5.20
C THR A 131 -1.44 -11.27 4.12
N VAL A 132 -0.92 -10.10 4.49
CA VAL A 132 -0.34 -9.12 3.56
C VAL A 132 1.08 -8.74 3.99
N HIS A 133 1.88 -8.29 3.02
CA HIS A 133 3.27 -7.91 3.24
C HIS A 133 3.44 -6.39 3.37
N ALA A 134 2.52 -5.72 4.08
CA ALA A 134 2.54 -4.28 4.30
C ALA A 134 1.84 -3.88 5.61
N THR A 135 2.24 -2.75 6.15
CA THR A 135 1.58 -2.07 7.27
C THR A 135 1.15 -0.68 6.85
N ALA A 136 0.08 -0.16 7.46
CA ALA A 136 -0.34 1.22 7.29
C ALA A 136 -0.25 1.99 8.61
N ALA A 137 0.66 2.96 8.69
CA ALA A 137 0.67 3.94 9.76
C ALA A 137 -0.53 4.87 9.61
N LEU A 138 -1.31 5.03 10.67
CA LEU A 138 -2.52 5.85 10.74
C LEU A 138 -2.19 7.14 11.49
N HIS A 139 -2.12 8.24 10.74
CA HIS A 139 -1.69 9.54 11.26
C HIS A 139 -2.87 10.42 11.70
N ASP A 140 -4.08 10.11 11.22
CA ASP A 140 -5.29 10.88 11.48
C ASP A 140 -6.42 10.00 12.02
N ARG A 141 -7.08 10.47 13.10
CA ARG A 141 -8.23 9.80 13.72
C ARG A 141 -9.38 9.53 12.74
N ARG A 142 -9.54 10.35 11.69
CA ARG A 142 -10.56 10.17 10.65
C ARG A 142 -10.35 8.86 9.91
N VAL A 143 -9.10 8.44 9.70
CA VAL A 143 -8.78 7.14 9.09
C VAL A 143 -9.14 6.01 10.05
N VAL A 144 -8.90 6.17 11.35
CA VAL A 144 -9.32 5.16 12.35
C VAL A 144 -10.84 4.99 12.38
N SER A 145 -11.61 6.08 12.32
CA SER A 145 -13.08 6.02 12.20
C SER A 145 -13.52 5.31 10.92
N LEU A 146 -12.84 5.57 9.80
CA LEU A 146 -13.10 4.86 8.54
C LEU A 146 -12.92 3.33 8.71
N LEU A 147 -11.91 2.88 9.44
CA LEU A 147 -11.71 1.44 9.72
C LEU A 147 -12.90 0.83 10.48
N PHE A 148 -13.49 1.58 11.42
CA PHE A 148 -14.69 1.13 12.14
C PHE A 148 -15.88 0.91 11.19
N ASP A 149 -16.13 1.85 10.28
CA ASP A 149 -17.21 1.73 9.28
C ASP A 149 -16.97 0.55 8.31
N MET A 150 -15.72 0.22 8.06
CA MET A 150 -15.29 -0.88 7.20
C MET A 150 -15.13 -2.22 7.94
N ALA A 151 -15.42 -2.30 9.24
CA ALA A 151 -15.51 -3.57 9.97
C ALA A 151 -16.67 -4.45 9.46
N ARG A 152 -17.59 -3.87 8.69
CA ARG A 152 -18.68 -4.55 7.97
C ARG A 152 -18.59 -4.23 6.48
N PRO A 153 -19.17 -5.07 5.60
CA PRO A 153 -19.20 -4.80 4.17
C PRO A 153 -19.85 -3.46 3.87
N THR A 154 -19.07 -2.54 3.30
CA THR A 154 -19.49 -1.16 3.08
C THR A 154 -19.06 -0.69 1.68
N LEU A 155 -20.01 -0.09 0.95
CA LEU A 155 -19.76 0.54 -0.35
C LEU A 155 -19.05 1.88 -0.18
N LEU A 156 -18.13 2.22 -1.09
CA LEU A 156 -17.46 3.53 -1.08
C LEU A 156 -18.45 4.70 -1.16
N ALA A 157 -19.53 4.55 -1.94
CA ALA A 157 -20.59 5.54 -2.04
C ALA A 157 -21.26 5.82 -0.69
N ARG A 158 -21.35 4.81 0.19
CA ARG A 158 -21.94 4.95 1.52
C ARG A 158 -20.99 5.64 2.50
N LEU A 159 -19.69 5.35 2.41
CA LEU A 159 -18.68 6.03 3.23
C LEU A 159 -18.69 7.55 3.03
N ASN A 160 -18.88 8.01 1.79
CA ASN A 160 -19.03 9.44 1.48
C ASN A 160 -20.23 10.10 2.20
N GLN A 161 -21.24 9.33 2.61
CA GLN A 161 -22.43 9.84 3.30
C GLN A 161 -22.22 9.96 4.82
N PHE A 162 -21.25 9.24 5.40
CA PHE A 162 -21.04 9.20 6.85
C PHE A 162 -20.37 10.46 7.43
N ASN A 163 -20.13 11.50 6.62
CA ASN A 163 -19.42 12.70 7.02
C ASN A 163 -18.10 12.35 7.75
N THR A 164 -17.26 11.55 7.10
CA THR A 164 -15.93 11.13 7.59
C THR A 164 -15.00 12.32 7.86
N GLY A 165 -15.34 13.51 7.35
CA GLY A 165 -14.49 14.68 7.35
C GLY A 165 -13.31 14.56 6.39
N ILE A 166 -13.33 13.58 5.48
CA ILE A 166 -12.32 13.35 4.42
C ILE A 166 -12.98 13.67 3.08
N GLU A 167 -12.28 14.37 2.19
CA GLU A 167 -12.74 14.66 0.84
C GLU A 167 -12.93 13.39 0.03
N SER A 168 -13.93 13.35 -0.85
CA SER A 168 -14.30 12.13 -1.57
C SER A 168 -13.19 11.54 -2.43
N ALA A 169 -12.34 12.40 -3.02
CA ALA A 169 -11.19 11.96 -3.79
C ALA A 169 -10.14 11.29 -2.89
N THR A 170 -9.78 11.93 -1.78
CA THR A 170 -8.87 11.38 -0.77
C THR A 170 -9.40 10.08 -0.17
N LEU A 171 -10.70 10.01 0.13
CA LEU A 171 -11.34 8.82 0.66
C LEU A 171 -11.26 7.65 -0.32
N ARG A 172 -11.48 7.91 -1.62
CA ARG A 172 -11.30 6.91 -2.66
C ARG A 172 -9.86 6.38 -2.68
N GLU A 173 -8.87 7.25 -2.59
CA GLU A 173 -7.46 6.83 -2.60
C GLU A 173 -7.07 6.02 -1.37
N LEU A 174 -7.56 6.38 -0.17
CA LEU A 174 -7.38 5.58 1.04
C LEU A 174 -7.93 4.16 0.86
N VAL A 175 -9.18 4.07 0.42
CA VAL A 175 -9.86 2.78 0.24
C VAL A 175 -9.20 1.97 -0.88
N ARG A 176 -8.81 2.61 -1.99
CA ARG A 176 -8.08 1.98 -3.09
C ARG A 176 -6.79 1.35 -2.58
N LEU A 177 -5.91 2.11 -1.91
CA LEU A 177 -4.62 1.59 -1.45
C LEU A 177 -4.78 0.41 -0.49
N LEU A 178 -5.73 0.47 0.44
CA LEU A 178 -5.98 -0.64 1.35
C LEU A 178 -6.59 -1.86 0.63
N ALA A 179 -7.40 -1.66 -0.41
CA ALA A 179 -7.95 -2.76 -1.22
C ALA A 179 -6.89 -3.42 -2.12
N GLU A 180 -5.98 -2.64 -2.69
CA GLU A 180 -4.90 -3.14 -3.54
C GLU A 180 -3.90 -4.01 -2.77
N THR A 181 -3.75 -3.79 -1.47
CA THR A 181 -2.93 -4.65 -0.59
C THR A 181 -3.67 -5.90 -0.11
N GLY A 182 -5.01 -5.87 -0.10
CA GLY A 182 -5.85 -6.90 0.50
C GLY A 182 -6.09 -6.72 1.99
N ILE A 183 -5.74 -5.56 2.57
CA ILE A 183 -6.17 -5.18 3.92
C ILE A 183 -7.69 -4.96 3.93
N LEU A 184 -8.21 -4.34 2.87
CA LEU A 184 -9.62 -4.39 2.52
C LEU A 184 -9.85 -5.48 1.48
N VAL A 185 -10.85 -6.32 1.73
CA VAL A 185 -11.25 -7.41 0.87
C VAL A 185 -12.64 -7.15 0.30
N GLN A 186 -12.87 -7.56 -0.94
CA GLN A 186 -14.19 -7.53 -1.54
C GLN A 186 -15.08 -8.55 -0.84
N ASN A 187 -16.31 -8.14 -0.51
CA ASN A 187 -17.33 -9.01 0.07
C ASN A 187 -18.65 -8.84 -0.69
N GLY A 188 -19.23 -9.95 -1.15
CA GLY A 188 -20.43 -9.98 -1.97
C GLY A 188 -20.74 -11.40 -2.45
N LEU A 189 -22.00 -11.68 -2.79
CA LEU A 189 -22.46 -13.02 -3.21
C LEU A 189 -21.73 -13.54 -4.46
N ASP A 190 -21.23 -12.64 -5.31
CA ASP A 190 -20.55 -12.95 -6.57
C ASP A 190 -19.02 -12.94 -6.46
N VAL A 191 -18.44 -12.84 -5.25
CA VAL A 191 -16.99 -12.88 -5.03
C VAL A 191 -16.55 -14.33 -4.78
N PRO A 192 -15.93 -15.02 -5.76
CA PRO A 192 -15.72 -16.48 -5.67
C PRO A 192 -14.66 -16.89 -4.62
N ALA A 193 -13.82 -15.95 -4.19
CA ALA A 193 -12.65 -16.18 -3.35
C ALA A 193 -12.56 -15.18 -2.18
N SER A 194 -13.60 -15.09 -1.37
CA SER A 194 -13.50 -14.36 -0.09
C SER A 194 -12.62 -15.13 0.90
N GLU A 195 -12.11 -14.44 1.93
CA GLU A 195 -11.35 -15.11 3.01
C GLU A 195 -12.16 -16.23 3.69
N GLU A 196 -13.50 -16.13 3.63
CA GLU A 196 -14.44 -17.12 4.13
C GLU A 196 -14.67 -18.30 3.19
N THR A 197 -14.26 -18.23 1.91
CA THR A 197 -14.36 -19.37 0.98
C THR A 197 -13.02 -20.05 0.74
N LEU A 198 -11.90 -19.36 0.99
CA LEU A 198 -10.55 -19.92 0.86
C LEU A 198 -10.24 -20.92 1.99
N THR A 199 -10.31 -22.22 1.68
CA THR A 199 -10.09 -23.33 2.63
C THR A 199 -8.82 -23.16 3.48
N ALA A 200 -7.72 -22.66 2.89
CA ALA A 200 -6.47 -22.47 3.60
C ALA A 200 -6.53 -21.42 4.71
N LEU A 201 -7.36 -20.37 4.55
CA LEU A 201 -7.53 -19.30 5.53
C LEU A 201 -8.65 -19.63 6.52
N ARG A 202 -9.74 -20.25 6.09
CA ARG A 202 -10.91 -20.57 6.95
C ARG A 202 -10.56 -21.33 8.24
N GLN A 203 -9.54 -22.18 8.20
CA GLN A 203 -9.13 -22.99 9.35
C GLN A 203 -8.44 -22.21 10.47
N TRP A 204 -8.06 -20.95 10.22
CA TRP A 204 -7.29 -20.15 11.17
C TRP A 204 -8.18 -19.21 11.98
N GLU A 205 -7.95 -19.14 13.28
CA GLU A 205 -8.33 -17.96 14.06
C GLU A 205 -7.27 -16.86 13.90
N PRO A 206 -7.63 -15.56 14.00
CA PRO A 206 -6.69 -14.47 13.73
C PRO A 206 -5.43 -14.50 14.59
N HIS A 207 -5.56 -14.83 15.88
CA HIS A 207 -4.44 -14.90 16.81
C HIS A 207 -3.51 -16.09 16.54
N ASP A 208 -4.06 -17.22 16.08
CA ASP A 208 -3.27 -18.40 15.72
C ASP A 208 -2.43 -18.15 14.47
N LEU A 209 -3.02 -17.54 13.43
CA LEU A 209 -2.28 -17.21 12.22
C LEU A 209 -1.18 -16.18 12.50
N LEU A 210 -1.49 -15.15 13.29
CA LEU A 210 -0.51 -14.14 13.71
C LEU A 210 0.67 -14.78 14.46
N PHE A 211 0.38 -15.65 15.43
CA PHE A 211 1.41 -16.37 16.19
C PHE A 211 2.22 -17.30 15.29
N HIS A 212 1.55 -18.09 14.44
CA HIS A 212 2.19 -19.02 13.52
C HIS A 212 3.20 -18.31 12.62
N LEU A 213 2.80 -17.21 12.00
CA LEU A 213 3.68 -16.47 11.10
C LEU A 213 4.84 -15.82 11.85
N ARG A 214 4.60 -15.15 12.99
CA ARG A 214 5.66 -14.54 13.80
C ARG A 214 6.71 -15.54 14.29
N SER A 215 6.27 -16.75 14.70
CA SER A 215 7.20 -17.80 15.13
C SER A 215 8.15 -18.29 14.02
N ARG A 216 7.79 -18.05 12.75
CA ARG A 216 8.56 -18.46 11.56
C ARG A 216 9.39 -17.32 10.98
N GLY A 217 9.59 -16.24 11.76
CA GLY A 217 10.30 -15.05 11.30
C GLY A 217 9.52 -14.22 10.28
N TRP A 218 8.21 -14.51 10.11
CA TRP A 218 7.33 -13.70 9.29
C TRP A 218 6.65 -12.65 10.16
N GLY A 219 6.80 -11.38 9.80
CA GLY A 219 6.14 -10.28 10.49
C GLY A 219 6.95 -9.01 10.42
N HIS A 220 6.25 -7.89 10.53
CA HIS A 220 6.82 -6.56 10.65
C HIS A 220 7.71 -6.54 11.90
N GLN A 221 9.03 -6.55 11.73
CA GLN A 221 9.94 -6.41 12.85
C GLN A 221 9.69 -5.04 13.50
N THR A 222 9.51 -5.07 14.82
CA THR A 222 9.28 -3.90 15.67
C THR A 222 10.47 -2.97 15.69
#